data_AF-A0A5Q4EPM7-F1
#
_entry.id   AF-A0A5Q4EPM7-F1
#
_cell.length_a   1.000
_cell.length_b   1.000
_cell.length_c   1.000
_cell.angle_alpha   90.00
_cell.angle_beta   90.00
_cell.angle_gamma   90.00
#
_symmetry.space_group_name_H-M   'P 1'
#
loop_
_entity.id
_entity.type
_entity.pdbx_description
1 polymer ?
#
loop_
_entity_poly.entity_id
_entity_poly.type
_entity_poly.pdbx_seq_one_letter_code
_entity_poly.pdbx_strand_id
1 'polypeptide(L)'
;MDALPDFDKNTRFKTRQHFESQCSLKTWIVCWRYAWTPIAYFVWISCMEVFRPSSTIEQYAIAGAAIGGVAAGYFWIAKKWIPARRHFTFVALCGENCPACGQCIADMTPESDGCTICPECGGAWRVPGKIEGATA
;
A
#
# COMPACT_ATOMS: atom_id res chain seq x y z
N MET A 1 29.21 18.93 -22.89
CA MET A 1 28.50 17.72 -23.36
C MET A 1 29.00 16.59 -22.49
N ASP A 2 28.51 16.54 -21.26
CA ASP A 2 28.97 15.56 -20.29
C ASP A 2 28.18 14.28 -20.54
N ALA A 3 28.91 13.19 -20.81
CA ALA A 3 28.34 11.89 -21.07
C ALA A 3 27.53 11.44 -19.84
N LEU A 4 26.22 11.30 -20.03
CA LEU A 4 25.35 10.70 -19.00
C LEU A 4 25.83 9.28 -18.72
N PRO A 5 25.88 8.85 -17.44
CA PRO A 5 26.33 7.51 -17.08
C PRO A 5 25.42 6.46 -17.70
N ASP A 6 26.03 5.52 -18.43
CA ASP A 6 25.35 4.36 -19.03
C ASP A 6 24.79 3.47 -17.92
N PHE A 7 23.49 3.61 -17.67
CA PHE A 7 22.77 2.81 -16.68
C PHE A 7 22.62 1.38 -17.20
N ASP A 8 23.62 0.56 -16.86
CA ASP A 8 23.66 -0.88 -17.15
C ASP A 8 22.32 -1.55 -16.77
N LYS A 9 21.69 -2.19 -17.75
CA LYS A 9 20.43 -2.95 -17.63
C LYS A 9 20.49 -4.00 -16.50
N ASN A 10 21.69 -4.47 -16.16
CA ASN A 10 21.91 -5.46 -15.10
C ASN A 10 21.63 -4.90 -13.69
N THR A 11 21.81 -3.58 -13.48
CA THR A 11 21.44 -2.94 -12.22
C THR A 11 19.92 -2.89 -12.03
N ARG A 12 19.15 -2.59 -13.10
CA ARG A 12 17.67 -2.59 -13.03
C ARG A 12 17.08 -3.96 -12.64
N PHE A 13 17.66 -5.05 -13.13
CA PHE A 13 17.22 -6.40 -12.78
C PHE A 13 17.47 -6.75 -11.31
N LYS A 14 18.65 -6.41 -10.77
CA LYS A 14 18.96 -6.65 -9.36
C LYS A 14 18.05 -5.85 -8.43
N THR A 15 17.71 -4.60 -8.77
CA THR A 15 16.78 -3.80 -7.96
C THR A 15 15.38 -4.41 -7.97
N ARG A 16 14.92 -4.96 -9.11
CA ARG A 16 13.60 -5.61 -9.23
C ARG A 16 13.49 -6.86 -8.34
N GLN A 17 14.49 -7.74 -8.37
CA GLN A 17 14.50 -8.95 -7.52
C GLN A 17 14.55 -8.61 -6.02
N HIS A 18 15.34 -7.61 -5.63
CA HIS A 18 15.41 -7.22 -4.22
C HIS A 18 14.08 -6.61 -3.75
N PHE A 19 13.40 -5.86 -4.61
CA PHE A 19 12.11 -5.27 -4.32
C PHE A 19 10.97 -6.30 -4.21
N GLU A 20 10.94 -7.30 -5.10
CA GLU A 20 9.97 -8.42 -5.04
C GLU A 20 10.11 -9.22 -3.73
N SER A 21 11.34 -9.48 -3.29
CA SER A 21 11.59 -10.20 -2.02
C SER A 21 11.15 -9.41 -0.78
N GLN A 22 11.33 -8.08 -0.78
CA GLN A 22 10.94 -7.19 0.31
C GLN A 22 9.42 -6.96 0.37
N CYS A 23 8.75 -6.93 -0.79
CA CYS A 23 7.31 -6.78 -0.87
C CYS A 23 6.58 -8.05 -0.39
N SER A 24 7.12 -9.24 -0.73
CA SER A 24 6.56 -10.52 -0.29
C SER A 24 6.58 -10.66 1.23
N LEU A 25 7.73 -10.39 1.89
CA LEU A 25 7.86 -10.61 3.34
C LEU A 25 6.92 -9.70 4.17
N LYS A 26 6.80 -8.42 3.79
CA LYS A 26 5.91 -7.48 4.48
C LYS A 26 4.43 -7.82 4.24
N THR A 27 4.09 -8.25 3.03
CA THR A 27 2.73 -8.71 2.72
C THR A 27 2.39 -9.98 3.48
N TRP A 28 3.36 -10.88 3.67
CA TRP A 28 3.18 -12.13 4.40
C TRP A 28 2.92 -11.91 5.90
N ILE A 29 3.69 -11.02 6.55
CA ILE A 29 3.49 -10.67 7.97
C ILE A 29 2.13 -9.99 8.20
N VAL A 30 1.72 -9.14 7.25
CA VAL A 30 0.42 -8.48 7.25
C VAL A 30 -0.70 -9.51 7.13
N CYS A 31 -0.67 -10.38 6.12
CA CYS A 31 -1.67 -11.42 5.91
C CYS A 31 -1.76 -12.38 7.11
N TRP A 32 -0.62 -12.78 7.71
CA TRP A 32 -0.61 -13.61 8.91
C TRP A 32 -1.31 -12.90 10.07
N ARG A 33 -0.97 -11.65 10.34
CA ARG A 33 -1.59 -10.87 11.43
C ARG A 33 -3.11 -10.76 11.25
N TYR A 34 -3.57 -10.50 10.03
CA TYR A 34 -4.99 -10.35 9.72
C TYR A 34 -5.76 -11.66 9.73
N ALA A 35 -5.13 -12.79 9.38
CA ALA A 35 -5.77 -14.11 9.42
C ALA A 35 -6.07 -14.57 10.86
N TRP A 36 -5.23 -14.21 11.83
CA TRP A 36 -5.40 -14.65 13.22
C TRP A 36 -6.36 -13.77 14.05
N THR A 37 -6.52 -12.50 13.70
CA THR A 37 -7.46 -11.58 14.38
C THR A 37 -8.91 -12.07 14.42
N PRO A 38 -9.55 -12.51 13.31
CA PRO A 38 -10.92 -13.00 13.35
C PRO A 38 -11.04 -14.29 14.16
N ILE A 39 -10.03 -15.17 14.12
CA ILE A 39 -10.01 -16.43 14.89
C ILE A 39 -9.96 -16.12 16.39
N ALA A 40 -9.05 -15.25 16.83
CA ALA A 40 -8.96 -14.84 18.24
C ALA A 40 -10.24 -14.12 18.71
N TYR A 41 -10.85 -13.32 17.85
CA TYR A 41 -12.11 -12.63 18.13
C TYR A 41 -13.29 -13.62 18.25
N PHE A 42 -13.37 -14.62 17.37
CA PHE A 42 -14.40 -15.65 17.43
C PHE A 42 -14.26 -16.51 18.69
N VAL A 43 -13.03 -16.91 19.03
CA VAL A 43 -12.73 -17.64 20.27
C VAL A 43 -13.13 -16.82 21.50
N TRP A 44 -12.86 -15.51 21.51
CA TRP A 44 -13.32 -14.63 22.58
C TRP A 44 -14.85 -14.61 22.66
N ILE A 45 -15.57 -14.35 21.57
CA ILE A 45 -17.04 -14.33 21.55
C ILE A 45 -17.63 -15.65 22.07
N SER A 46 -17.15 -16.78 21.57
CA SER A 46 -17.62 -18.09 22.01
C SER A 46 -17.32 -18.34 23.50
N CYS A 47 -16.20 -17.83 24.02
CA CYS A 47 -15.89 -17.90 25.45
C CYS A 47 -16.82 -17.00 26.29
N MET A 48 -17.24 -15.84 25.76
CA MET A 48 -18.20 -14.94 26.41
C MET A 48 -19.62 -15.50 26.43
N GLU A 49 -20.04 -16.31 25.45
CA GLU A 49 -21.34 -16.99 25.49
C GLU A 49 -21.43 -18.04 26.61
N VAL A 50 -20.31 -18.69 26.93
CA VAL A 50 -20.22 -19.64 28.06
C VAL A 50 -20.29 -18.89 29.41
N PHE A 51 -19.85 -17.63 29.47
CA PHE A 51 -19.93 -16.75 30.63
C PHE A 51 -21.06 -15.72 30.49
N ARG A 52 -22.30 -16.21 30.35
CA ARG A 52 -23.49 -15.34 30.18
C ARG A 52 -23.73 -14.48 31.44
N PRO A 53 -23.53 -13.14 31.39
CA PRO A 53 -23.76 -12.27 32.54
C PRO A 53 -25.26 -12.10 32.80
N SER A 54 -25.64 -11.88 34.07
CA SER A 54 -27.04 -11.91 34.53
C SER A 54 -27.82 -10.60 34.33
N SER A 55 -27.18 -9.52 33.85
CA SER A 55 -27.83 -8.21 33.69
C SER A 55 -27.67 -7.62 32.28
N THR A 56 -28.68 -6.87 31.81
CA THR A 56 -28.71 -6.26 30.47
C THR A 56 -27.69 -5.13 30.30
N ILE A 57 -27.34 -4.43 31.38
CA ILE A 57 -26.36 -3.33 31.34
C ILE A 57 -24.95 -3.86 31.02
N GLU A 58 -24.58 -5.02 31.56
CA GLU A 58 -23.27 -5.65 31.30
C GLU A 58 -23.13 -6.08 29.83
N GLN A 59 -24.22 -6.55 29.20
CA GLN A 59 -24.19 -6.96 27.79
C GLN A 59 -23.89 -5.79 26.85
N TYR A 60 -24.51 -4.62 27.07
CA TYR A 60 -24.26 -3.43 26.25
C TYR A 60 -22.87 -2.84 26.48
N ALA A 61 -22.35 -2.89 27.71
CA ALA A 61 -20.99 -2.42 28.00
C ALA A 61 -19.92 -3.25 27.28
N ILE A 62 -20.05 -4.58 27.28
CA ILE A 62 -19.13 -5.48 26.58
C ILE A 62 -19.22 -5.28 25.07
N ALA A 63 -20.42 -5.20 24.50
CA ALA A 63 -20.61 -4.97 23.08
C ALA A 63 -20.03 -3.62 22.62
N GLY A 64 -20.24 -2.56 23.41
CA GLY A 64 -19.66 -1.24 23.16
C GLY A 64 -18.13 -1.25 23.16
N ALA A 65 -17.51 -1.92 24.13
CA ALA A 65 -16.05 -2.06 24.22
C ALA A 65 -15.47 -2.85 23.03
N ALA A 66 -16.15 -3.92 22.61
CA ALA A 66 -15.72 -4.72 21.46
C ALA A 66 -15.77 -3.91 20.15
N ILE A 67 -16.89 -3.23 19.88
CA ILE A 67 -17.05 -2.39 18.68
C ILE A 67 -16.04 -1.24 18.70
N GLY A 68 -15.87 -0.59 19.85
CA GLY A 68 -14.89 0.49 20.02
C GLY A 68 -13.45 0.04 19.75
N GLY A 69 -13.07 -1.13 20.26
CA GLY A 69 -11.75 -1.73 20.03
C GLY A 69 -11.50 -2.05 18.55
N VAL A 70 -12.48 -2.64 17.86
CA VAL A 70 -12.38 -2.95 16.42
C VAL A 70 -12.27 -1.66 15.59
N ALA A 71 -13.11 -0.67 15.86
CA ALA A 71 -13.09 0.62 15.15
C ALA A 71 -11.77 1.36 15.35
N ALA A 72 -11.27 1.43 16.59
CA ALA A 72 -9.98 2.05 16.91
C ALA A 72 -8.80 1.31 16.24
N GLY A 73 -8.82 -0.03 16.24
CA GLY A 73 -7.83 -0.84 15.55
C GLY A 73 -7.81 -0.58 14.04
N TYR A 74 -8.98 -0.57 13.39
CA TYR A 74 -9.12 -0.28 11.97
C TYR A 74 -8.64 1.13 11.62
N PHE A 75 -9.01 2.12 12.44
CA PHE A 75 -8.58 3.50 12.27
C PHE A 75 -7.06 3.66 12.39
N TRP A 76 -6.43 3.02 13.39
CA TRP A 76 -4.98 3.05 13.58
C TRP A 76 -4.23 2.41 12.40
N ILE A 77 -4.73 1.27 11.92
CA ILE A 77 -4.22 0.59 10.73
C ILE A 77 -4.32 1.49 9.50
N ALA A 78 -5.51 2.03 9.22
CA ALA A 78 -5.76 2.88 8.07
C ALA A 78 -4.82 4.11 8.08
N LYS A 79 -4.68 4.75 9.25
CA LYS A 79 -3.80 5.91 9.44
C LYS A 79 -2.31 5.56 9.21
N LYS A 80 -1.89 4.33 9.53
CA LYS A 80 -0.51 3.85 9.31
C LYS A 80 -0.24 3.41 7.87
N TRP A 81 -1.25 2.92 7.15
CA TRP A 81 -1.12 2.43 5.76
C TRP A 81 -1.13 3.54 4.71
N ILE A 82 -1.92 4.61 4.91
CA ILE A 82 -2.01 5.75 3.99
C ILE A 82 -0.64 6.42 3.70
N PRO A 83 0.21 6.75 4.71
CA PRO A 83 1.50 7.39 4.45
C PRO A 83 2.50 6.45 3.77
N ALA A 84 2.45 5.15 4.06
CA ALA A 84 3.34 4.16 3.43
C ALA A 84 3.09 4.05 1.91
N ARG A 85 1.82 4.14 1.49
CA ARG A 85 1.46 4.07 0.07
C ARG A 85 1.98 5.28 -0.71
N ARG A 86 1.93 6.48 -0.12
CA ARG A 86 2.46 7.70 -0.74
C ARG A 86 3.97 7.67 -0.95
N HIS A 87 4.72 7.15 0.02
CA HIS A 87 6.17 7.06 -0.09
C HIS A 87 6.61 6.10 -1.20
N PHE A 88 5.91 4.97 -1.34
CA PHE A 88 6.16 4.01 -2.41
C PHE A 88 5.90 4.60 -3.80
N THR A 89 4.77 5.31 -3.97
CA THR A 89 4.44 5.97 -5.24
C THR A 89 5.51 6.98 -5.64
N PHE A 90 5.99 7.77 -4.68
CA PHE A 90 7.04 8.77 -4.95
C PHE A 90 8.36 8.13 -5.37
N VAL A 91 8.85 7.13 -4.63
CA VAL A 91 10.12 6.45 -4.96
C VAL A 91 10.04 5.75 -6.32
N ALA A 92 8.90 5.12 -6.63
CA ALA A 92 8.68 4.49 -7.93
C ALA A 92 8.71 5.52 -9.08
N LEU A 93 8.07 6.68 -8.89
CA LEU A 93 8.06 7.77 -9.88
C LEU A 93 9.44 8.42 -10.06
N CYS A 94 10.23 8.56 -8.99
CA CYS A 94 11.61 9.03 -9.09
C CYS A 94 12.51 8.05 -9.86
N GLY A 95 12.21 6.76 -9.82
CA GLY A 95 12.87 5.74 -10.63
C GLY A 95 12.25 5.57 -12.03
N GLU A 96 11.36 6.46 -12.44
CA GLU A 96 10.63 6.43 -13.72
C GLU A 96 9.90 5.11 -13.99
N ASN A 97 9.45 4.45 -12.92
CA ASN A 97 8.71 3.19 -12.99
C ASN A 97 7.27 3.40 -12.54
N CYS A 98 6.34 2.70 -13.18
CA CYS A 98 4.94 2.70 -12.82
C CYS A 98 4.75 2.14 -11.39
N PRO A 99 4.15 2.89 -10.44
CA PRO A 99 3.89 2.41 -9.09
C PRO A 99 2.93 1.21 -9.01
N ALA A 100 2.13 0.96 -10.05
CA ALA A 100 1.16 -0.13 -10.08
C ALA A 100 1.74 -1.44 -10.59
N CYS A 101 2.44 -1.43 -11.73
CA CYS A 101 2.95 -2.63 -12.39
C CYS A 101 4.49 -2.74 -12.41
N GLY A 102 5.20 -1.67 -12.04
CA GLY A 102 6.67 -1.62 -12.06
C GLY A 102 7.30 -1.41 -13.43
N GLN A 103 6.52 -1.20 -14.49
CA GLN A 103 7.04 -0.98 -15.84
C GLN A 103 7.70 0.39 -15.98
N CYS A 104 8.81 0.46 -16.70
CA CYS A 104 9.52 1.70 -17.00
C CYS A 104 8.63 2.62 -17.88
N ILE A 105 8.42 3.86 -17.43
CA ILE A 105 7.64 4.91 -18.13
C ILE A 105 8.52 6.13 -18.49
N ALA A 106 9.84 6.01 -18.32
CA ALA A 106 10.86 7.04 -18.61
C ALA A 106 10.77 7.64 -20.02
N ASP A 107 10.41 6.86 -21.03
CA ASP A 107 10.42 7.31 -22.43
C ASP A 107 9.04 7.74 -22.95
N MET A 108 8.02 7.74 -22.09
CA MET A 108 6.65 8.00 -22.51
C MET A 108 6.29 9.49 -22.45
N THR A 109 5.76 10.03 -23.54
CA THR A 109 5.31 11.43 -23.58
C THR A 109 4.12 11.63 -22.64
N PRO A 110 4.12 12.65 -21.77
CA PRO A 110 2.95 12.99 -20.97
C PRO A 110 1.80 13.48 -21.87
N GLU A 111 0.57 13.21 -21.46
CA GLU A 111 -0.64 13.75 -22.08
C GLU A 111 -0.83 15.24 -21.75
N SER A 112 -1.88 15.85 -22.32
CA SER A 112 -2.21 17.28 -22.15
C SER A 112 -2.49 17.68 -20.69
N ASP A 113 -2.77 16.71 -19.81
CA ASP A 113 -2.98 16.90 -18.37
C ASP A 113 -1.68 16.80 -17.53
N GLY A 114 -0.55 16.53 -18.19
CA GLY A 114 0.76 16.32 -17.58
C GLY A 114 0.95 14.94 -16.94
N CYS A 115 0.06 13.99 -17.20
CA CYS A 115 0.17 12.61 -16.73
C CYS A 115 0.74 11.71 -17.82
N THR A 116 1.55 10.74 -17.42
CA THR A 116 2.03 9.66 -18.29
C THR A 116 1.17 8.42 -18.03
N ILE A 117 0.57 7.87 -19.09
CA ILE A 117 -0.24 6.64 -19.00
C ILE A 117 0.65 5.42 -19.21
N CYS A 118 0.60 4.48 -18.28
CA CYS A 118 1.26 3.19 -18.42
C CYS A 118 0.45 2.28 -19.38
N PRO A 119 1.03 1.77 -20.48
CA PRO A 119 0.33 0.92 -21.44
C PRO A 119 -0.02 -0.47 -20.88
N GLU A 120 0.72 -0.95 -19.89
CA GLU A 120 0.51 -2.29 -19.30
C GLU A 120 -0.70 -2.34 -18.38
N CYS A 121 -0.87 -1.32 -17.52
CA CYS A 121 -1.90 -1.33 -16.49
C CYS A 121 -2.96 -0.24 -16.65
N GLY A 122 -2.79 0.68 -17.62
CA GLY A 122 -3.67 1.84 -17.81
C GLY A 122 -3.58 2.89 -16.71
N GLY A 123 -2.57 2.81 -15.82
CA GLY A 123 -2.41 3.75 -14.72
C GLY A 123 -1.80 5.07 -15.19
N ALA A 124 -2.40 6.21 -14.82
CA ALA A 124 -1.91 7.54 -15.15
C ALA A 124 -1.20 8.18 -13.95
N TRP A 125 0.03 8.65 -14.15
CA TRP A 125 0.85 9.24 -13.08
C TRP A 125 1.57 10.50 -13.54
N ARG A 126 1.72 11.47 -12.63
CA ARG A 126 2.56 12.66 -12.86
C ARG A 126 4.01 12.33 -12.54
N VAL A 127 4.86 12.31 -13.55
CA VAL A 127 6.31 12.07 -13.38
C VAL A 127 6.99 13.41 -13.08
N PRO A 128 7.64 13.58 -11.91
CA PRO A 128 8.31 14.82 -11.56
C PRO A 128 9.48 15.08 -12.54
N GLY A 129 9.48 16.25 -13.19
CA GLY A 129 10.53 16.68 -14.11
C GLY A 129 10.15 16.67 -15.61
N LYS A 130 9.01 16.09 -16.00
CA LYS A 130 8.63 15.94 -17.42
C LYS A 130 7.73 17.04 -17.98
N ILE A 131 7.77 18.23 -17.39
CA ILE A 131 6.93 19.37 -17.78
C ILE A 131 7.63 20.17 -18.89
N GLU A 132 7.98 19.51 -20.00
CA GLU A 132 8.64 20.16 -21.13
C GLU A 132 7.72 20.02 -22.35
N GLY A 133 6.81 20.99 -22.53
CA GLY A 133 5.96 21.03 -23.73
C GLY A 133 4.61 21.73 -23.59
N ALA A 134 4.17 22.10 -22.38
CA ALA A 134 2.96 22.90 -22.19
C ALA A 134 3.24 24.40 -22.28
N THR A 135 3.79 24.86 -23.41
CA THR A 135 3.78 26.28 -23.77
C THR A 135 3.21 26.40 -25.18
N ALA A 136 2.00 26.95 -25.23
CA ALA A 136 1.27 27.39 -26.42
C ALA A 136 2.02 28.47 -27.20
#